data_AF-A0A3S1GMK1-F1
#
_entry.id   AF-A0A3S1GMK1-F1
#
_cell.length_a   1.000
_cell.length_b   1.000
_cell.length_c   1.000
_cell.angle_alpha   90.00
_cell.angle_beta   90.00
_cell.angle_gamma   90.00
#
_symmetry.space_group_name_H-M   'P 1'
#
loop_
_entity.id
_entity.type
_entity.pdbx_description
1 polymer ?
#
loop_
_entity_poly.entity_id
_entity_poly.type
_entity_poly.pdbx_seq_one_letter_code
_entity_poly.pdbx_strand_id
1 'polypeptide(L)'
;GNDRLDGGAGDDALTGGAGNDLYYVDSGLDRVIEAGGGGTDSVYARVDYALAAGQEVESLRANAGATGLTLTGNEFNNTLVGGAGNDTLNGGIGNDILVGGAGDDALTGGAGNDRLDGGAGDDALTGGAGNDLYYVDSGLDRVIEAGGGGTD
;
A
#
# COMPACT_ATOMS: atom_id res chain seq x y z
N GLY A 1 -9.77 2.26 20.71
CA GLY A 1 -8.85 3.11 21.51
C GLY A 1 -7.68 3.37 20.60
N ASN A 2 -6.44 3.46 21.09
CA ASN A 2 -5.32 3.13 20.19
C ASN A 2 -4.93 1.71 20.51
N ASP A 3 -5.32 0.77 19.66
CA ASP A 3 -5.25 -0.66 19.89
C ASP A 3 -4.20 -1.30 18.97
N ARG A 4 -3.61 -2.40 19.47
CA ARG A 4 -2.70 -3.24 18.70
C ARG A 4 -3.36 -4.61 18.56
N LEU A 5 -3.64 -5.01 17.32
CA LEU A 5 -4.34 -6.23 16.98
C LEU A 5 -3.42 -7.13 16.13
N ASP A 6 -3.31 -8.39 16.52
CA ASP A 6 -2.52 -9.41 15.83
C ASP A 6 -3.40 -10.65 15.71
N GLY A 7 -3.80 -11.01 14.48
CA GLY A 7 -4.67 -12.17 14.23
C GLY A 7 -3.96 -13.48 14.59
N GLY A 8 -2.66 -13.54 14.33
CA GLY A 8 -1.94 -14.79 14.34
C GLY A 8 -2.44 -15.71 13.24
N ALA A 9 -2.08 -16.99 13.35
CA ALA A 9 -2.36 -17.95 12.30
C ALA A 9 -3.87 -18.19 12.12
N GLY A 10 -4.35 -18.06 10.90
CA GLY A 10 -5.73 -18.33 10.53
C GLY A 10 -6.32 -17.18 9.72
N ASP A 11 -7.63 -17.22 9.51
CA ASP A 11 -8.36 -16.10 8.92
C ASP A 11 -9.10 -15.39 10.05
N ASP A 12 -8.65 -14.19 10.41
CA ASP A 12 -9.12 -13.46 11.58
C ASP A 12 -9.97 -12.24 11.22
N ALA A 13 -10.76 -11.77 12.19
CA ALA A 13 -11.45 -10.49 12.10
C ALA A 13 -10.88 -9.55 13.15
N LEU A 14 -10.21 -8.49 12.71
CA LEU A 14 -9.52 -7.52 13.55
C LEU A 14 -10.30 -6.20 13.54
N THR A 15 -10.94 -5.87 14.66
CA THR A 15 -11.77 -4.66 14.81
C THR A 15 -11.12 -3.71 15.81
N GLY A 16 -10.54 -2.58 15.35
CA GLY A 16 -9.90 -1.58 16.23
C GLY A 16 -10.87 -0.52 16.75
N GLY A 17 -11.78 -0.06 15.90
CA GLY A 17 -12.87 0.82 16.30
C GLY A 17 -12.52 2.29 16.16
N ALA A 18 -12.26 2.98 17.26
CA ALA A 18 -11.98 4.43 17.24
C ALA A 18 -10.65 4.73 17.92
N GLY A 19 -9.86 5.61 17.32
CA GLY A 19 -8.49 5.97 17.66
C GLY A 19 -7.55 5.49 16.55
N ASN A 20 -6.24 5.51 16.83
CA ASN A 20 -5.22 5.10 15.86
C ASN A 20 -4.79 3.67 16.18
N ASP A 21 -5.20 2.74 15.33
CA ASP A 21 -5.08 1.32 15.51
C ASP A 21 -3.98 0.71 14.61
N LEU A 22 -3.43 -0.39 15.09
CA LEU A 22 -2.30 -1.08 14.46
C LEU A 22 -2.61 -2.57 14.31
N TYR A 23 -2.68 -3.04 13.07
CA TYR A 23 -3.03 -4.41 12.70
C TYR A 23 -1.81 -5.18 12.20
N TYR A 24 -1.73 -6.45 12.56
CA TYR A 24 -0.82 -7.42 11.97
C TYR A 24 -1.64 -8.52 11.32
N VAL A 25 -1.44 -8.70 10.02
CA VAL A 25 -2.11 -9.72 9.21
C VAL A 25 -1.10 -10.74 8.71
N ASP A 26 -1.46 -12.01 8.82
CA ASP A 26 -0.64 -13.13 8.35
C ASP A 26 -1.39 -14.12 7.46
N SER A 27 -2.69 -13.90 7.25
CA SER A 27 -3.46 -14.46 6.14
C SER A 27 -3.94 -13.36 5.19
N GLY A 28 -3.90 -13.65 3.89
CA GLY A 28 -4.50 -12.79 2.86
C GLY A 28 -6.03 -12.68 2.97
N LEU A 29 -6.64 -13.45 3.88
CA LEU A 29 -8.07 -13.46 4.16
C LEU A 29 -8.42 -12.82 5.51
N ASP A 30 -7.43 -12.32 6.25
CA ASP A 30 -7.68 -11.53 7.46
C ASP A 30 -8.54 -10.31 7.11
N ARG A 31 -9.51 -10.01 7.97
CA ARG A 31 -10.46 -8.91 7.77
C ARG A 31 -10.20 -7.82 8.80
N VAL A 32 -9.58 -6.73 8.34
CA VAL A 32 -9.50 -5.48 9.11
C VAL A 32 -10.87 -4.77 9.02
N ILE A 33 -11.40 -4.37 10.17
CA ILE A 33 -12.70 -3.72 10.30
C ILE A 33 -12.54 -2.41 11.06
N GLU A 34 -12.74 -1.30 10.36
CA GLU A 34 -12.64 0.05 10.89
C GLU A 34 -13.98 0.76 11.02
N ALA A 35 -14.03 1.71 11.95
CA ALA A 35 -15.12 2.68 12.00
C ALA A 35 -14.69 3.96 11.26
N GLY A 36 -15.57 4.49 10.41
CA GLY A 36 -15.28 5.74 9.71
C GLY A 36 -15.03 6.90 10.68
N GLY A 37 -13.98 7.68 10.43
CA GLY A 37 -13.50 8.78 11.28
C GLY A 37 -12.77 8.31 12.54
N GLY A 38 -12.23 7.08 12.54
CA GLY A 38 -11.57 6.42 13.67
C GLY A 38 -10.25 7.07 14.07
N GLY A 39 -9.37 7.41 13.13
CA GLY A 39 -8.06 7.95 13.45
C GLY A 39 -7.10 7.91 12.27
N THR A 40 -5.91 7.36 12.50
CA THR A 40 -4.92 7.06 11.46
C THR A 40 -4.39 5.66 11.74
N ASP A 41 -4.80 4.75 10.88
CA ASP A 41 -4.74 3.32 11.11
C ASP A 41 -3.71 2.66 10.18
N SER A 42 -3.08 1.59 10.67
CA SER A 42 -1.95 0.97 9.98
C SER A 42 -2.04 -0.55 9.99
N VAL A 43 -1.88 -1.16 8.83
CA VAL A 43 -1.80 -2.61 8.63
C VAL A 43 -0.37 -3.00 8.28
N TYR A 44 0.19 -3.96 9.02
CA TYR A 44 1.47 -4.60 8.73
C TYR A 44 1.21 -6.02 8.22
N ALA A 45 1.46 -6.25 6.94
CA ALA A 45 1.22 -7.51 6.27
C ALA A 45 2.48 -8.39 6.22
N ARG A 46 2.34 -9.67 6.54
CA ARG A 46 3.39 -10.69 6.35
C ARG A 46 3.25 -11.49 5.06
N VAL A 47 2.13 -11.29 4.37
CA VAL A 47 1.68 -11.99 3.16
C VAL A 47 1.06 -10.97 2.20
N ASP A 48 0.76 -11.40 0.98
CA ASP A 48 -0.02 -10.59 0.03
C ASP A 48 -1.33 -10.14 0.68
N TYR A 49 -1.65 -8.86 0.58
CA TYR A 49 -2.80 -8.29 1.28
C TYR A 49 -3.43 -7.14 0.50
N ALA A 50 -4.76 -7.08 0.55
CA ALA A 50 -5.55 -6.02 -0.07
C ALA A 50 -6.47 -5.39 0.98
N LEU A 51 -6.45 -4.06 1.07
CA LEU A 51 -7.42 -3.34 1.88
C LEU A 51 -8.83 -3.55 1.31
N ALA A 52 -9.78 -3.90 2.18
CA ALA A 52 -11.16 -4.05 1.75
C ALA A 52 -11.77 -2.67 1.44
N ALA A 53 -12.69 -2.66 0.48
CA ALA A 53 -13.44 -1.46 0.15
C ALA A 53 -14.24 -0.95 1.37
N GLY A 54 -14.34 0.37 1.48
CA GLY A 54 -15.04 1.07 2.56
C GLY A 54 -14.33 1.02 3.92
N GLN A 55 -13.11 0.47 4.00
CA GLN A 55 -12.29 0.53 5.22
C GLN A 55 -11.38 1.76 5.15
N GLU A 56 -11.50 2.66 6.12
CA GLU A 56 -10.69 3.89 6.22
C GLU A 56 -9.33 3.57 6.87
N VAL A 57 -8.50 2.76 6.20
CA VAL A 57 -7.13 2.46 6.63
C VAL A 57 -6.16 3.34 5.86
N GLU A 58 -5.34 4.14 6.55
CA GLU A 58 -4.42 5.08 5.90
C GLU A 58 -3.11 4.42 5.44
N SER A 59 -2.66 3.34 6.09
CA SER A 59 -1.38 2.73 5.73
C SER A 59 -1.40 1.21 5.67
N LEU A 60 -0.87 0.66 4.57
CA LEU A 60 -0.60 -0.76 4.39
C LEU A 60 0.91 -0.95 4.16
N ARG A 61 1.57 -1.77 4.99
CA ARG A 61 3.03 -1.91 4.97
C ARG A 61 3.45 -3.36 5.02
N ALA A 62 4.52 -3.71 4.29
CA ALA A 62 5.21 -4.95 4.50
C ALA A 62 5.79 -5.00 5.93
N ASN A 63 5.55 -6.09 6.62
CA ASN A 63 6.10 -6.30 7.96
C ASN A 63 7.57 -6.73 7.87
N ALA A 64 8.33 -6.42 8.92
CA ALA A 64 9.76 -6.74 8.96
C ALA A 64 10.01 -8.23 8.69
N GLY A 65 10.84 -8.51 7.68
CA GLY A 65 11.21 -9.85 7.26
C GLY A 65 10.27 -10.50 6.23
N ALA A 66 9.14 -9.86 5.89
CA ALA A 66 8.38 -10.22 4.71
C ALA A 66 9.10 -9.69 3.46
N THR A 67 8.99 -10.43 2.35
CA THR A 67 9.67 -10.07 1.10
C THR A 67 8.85 -10.42 -0.12
N GLY A 68 8.85 -9.55 -1.13
CA GLY A 68 8.19 -9.79 -2.41
C GLY A 68 6.67 -9.96 -2.28
N LEU A 69 6.04 -9.01 -1.59
CA LEU A 69 4.60 -8.98 -1.34
C LEU A 69 3.85 -8.24 -2.44
N THR A 70 2.62 -8.65 -2.67
CA THR A 70 1.60 -7.85 -3.36
C THR A 70 0.75 -7.10 -2.34
N LEU A 71 0.85 -5.78 -2.31
CA LEU A 71 0.06 -4.90 -1.44
C LEU A 71 -0.89 -4.05 -2.28
N THR A 72 -2.18 -4.08 -1.94
CA THR A 72 -3.21 -3.33 -2.67
C THR A 72 -4.00 -2.43 -1.70
N GLY A 73 -4.07 -1.15 -2.02
CA GLY A 73 -4.91 -0.17 -1.33
C GLY A 73 -6.38 -0.29 -1.75
N ASN A 74 -7.14 0.78 -1.57
CA ASN A 74 -8.56 0.82 -1.83
C ASN A 74 -9.00 2.18 -2.42
N GLU A 75 -10.25 2.57 -2.22
CA GLU A 75 -10.78 3.81 -2.78
C GLU A 75 -10.37 5.08 -2.04
N PHE A 76 -9.70 4.95 -0.89
CA PHE A 76 -9.23 6.07 -0.09
C PHE A 76 -7.75 6.35 -0.37
N ASN A 77 -7.27 7.50 0.13
CA ASN A 77 -5.85 7.83 0.05
C ASN A 77 -5.07 6.92 0.99
N ASN A 78 -4.25 6.04 0.44
CA ASN A 78 -3.44 5.09 1.19
C ASN A 78 -1.95 5.39 1.04
N THR A 79 -1.19 5.07 2.08
CA THR A 79 0.27 4.96 2.04
C THR A 79 0.65 3.48 2.03
N LEU A 80 1.12 3.00 0.89
CA LEU A 80 1.63 1.66 0.68
C LEU A 80 3.15 1.66 0.78
N VAL A 81 3.70 0.78 1.62
CA VAL A 81 5.15 0.63 1.79
C VAL A 81 5.51 -0.84 1.64
N GLY A 82 6.27 -1.19 0.61
CA GLY A 82 6.90 -2.49 0.46
C GLY A 82 8.03 -2.69 1.46
N GLY A 83 8.88 -3.67 1.19
CA GLY A 83 9.93 -4.11 2.09
C GLY A 83 11.21 -4.43 1.33
N ALA A 84 11.64 -5.68 1.44
CA ALA A 84 12.78 -6.19 0.71
C ALA A 84 12.31 -7.21 -0.32
N GLY A 85 13.06 -7.40 -1.39
CA GLY A 85 12.63 -8.25 -2.50
C GLY A 85 11.64 -7.51 -3.41
N ASN A 86 11.26 -8.16 -4.50
CA ASN A 86 10.52 -7.52 -5.58
C ASN A 86 9.03 -7.46 -5.24
N ASP A 87 8.58 -6.33 -4.73
CA ASP A 87 7.21 -6.08 -4.30
C ASP A 87 6.32 -5.59 -5.45
N THR A 88 5.01 -5.80 -5.32
CA THR A 88 4.00 -5.25 -6.23
C THR A 88 3.02 -4.40 -5.42
N LEU A 89 2.96 -3.11 -5.71
CA LEU A 89 2.13 -2.15 -4.98
C LEU A 89 1.06 -1.59 -5.93
N ASN A 90 -0.19 -1.55 -5.48
CA ASN A 90 -1.29 -0.94 -6.21
C ASN A 90 -2.07 0.02 -5.29
N GLY A 91 -2.02 1.32 -5.57
CA GLY A 91 -2.64 2.37 -4.76
C GLY A 91 -4.16 2.26 -4.75
N GLY A 92 -4.77 2.33 -5.93
CA GLY A 92 -6.21 2.19 -6.09
C GLY A 92 -6.83 3.41 -6.75
N ILE A 93 -7.72 4.12 -6.03
CA ILE A 93 -8.46 5.28 -6.56
C ILE A 93 -8.07 6.59 -5.83
N GLY A 94 -7.52 6.48 -4.63
CA GLY A 94 -7.14 7.62 -3.82
C GLY A 94 -5.95 8.37 -4.38
N ASN A 95 -5.59 9.49 -3.75
CA ASN A 95 -4.27 10.09 -3.97
C ASN A 95 -3.28 9.36 -3.06
N ASP A 96 -2.53 8.44 -3.64
CA ASP A 96 -1.77 7.44 -2.89
C ASP A 96 -0.28 7.78 -2.80
N ILE A 97 0.38 7.20 -1.80
CA ILE A 97 1.83 7.23 -1.66
C ILE A 97 2.34 5.80 -1.69
N LEU A 98 3.12 5.45 -2.71
CA LEU A 98 3.70 4.13 -2.90
C LEU A 98 5.21 4.21 -2.74
N VAL A 99 5.76 3.38 -1.85
CA VAL A 99 7.20 3.23 -1.64
C VAL A 99 7.57 1.76 -1.79
N GLY A 100 8.31 1.39 -2.83
CA GLY A 100 8.69 0.00 -3.13
C GLY A 100 9.64 -0.57 -2.08
N GLY A 101 10.81 0.06 -1.92
CA GLY A 101 11.77 -0.29 -0.89
C GLY A 101 13.08 -0.77 -1.50
N ALA A 102 13.39 -2.05 -1.34
CA ALA A 102 14.59 -2.64 -1.93
C ALA A 102 14.24 -3.88 -2.74
N GLY A 103 14.65 -3.94 -3.99
CA GLY A 103 14.22 -4.97 -4.94
C GLY A 103 13.80 -4.31 -6.24
N ASP A 104 13.55 -5.12 -7.27
CA ASP A 104 13.00 -4.60 -8.51
C ASP A 104 11.47 -4.58 -8.39
N ASP A 105 10.91 -3.44 -8.03
CA ASP A 105 9.51 -3.30 -7.61
C ASP A 105 8.59 -2.90 -8.76
N ALA A 106 7.29 -3.22 -8.63
CA ALA A 106 6.25 -2.80 -9.56
C ALA A 106 5.20 -1.97 -8.83
N LEU A 107 5.17 -0.66 -9.10
CA LEU A 107 4.25 0.29 -8.46
C LEU A 107 3.20 0.75 -9.47
N THR A 108 1.93 0.65 -9.12
CA THR A 108 0.80 1.23 -9.86
C THR A 108 0.03 2.18 -8.95
N GLY A 109 0.00 3.48 -9.27
CA GLY A 109 -0.77 4.48 -8.52
C GLY A 109 -2.27 4.21 -8.62
N GLY A 110 -2.78 4.23 -9.85
CA GLY A 110 -4.16 3.93 -10.17
C GLY A 110 -4.89 5.16 -10.68
N ALA A 111 -5.99 5.54 -10.05
CA ALA A 111 -6.58 6.86 -10.26
C ALA A 111 -6.24 7.75 -9.07
N GLY A 112 -6.25 9.06 -9.26
CA GLY A 112 -5.80 9.99 -8.23
C GLY A 112 -4.46 10.61 -8.60
N ASN A 113 -4.01 11.58 -7.81
CA ASN A 113 -2.70 12.19 -7.96
C ASN A 113 -1.73 11.48 -7.03
N ASP A 114 -0.94 10.58 -7.58
CA ASP A 114 -0.15 9.64 -6.81
C ASP A 114 1.31 10.06 -6.68
N ARG A 115 1.96 9.57 -5.62
CA ARG A 115 3.41 9.68 -5.46
C ARG A 115 4.01 8.28 -5.48
N LEU A 116 4.88 8.02 -6.46
CA LEU A 116 5.55 6.73 -6.62
C LEU A 116 7.06 6.88 -6.39
N ASP A 117 7.59 6.05 -5.50
CA ASP A 117 9.00 6.00 -5.13
C ASP A 117 9.42 4.52 -5.14
N GLY A 118 10.11 4.08 -6.19
CA GLY A 118 10.52 2.68 -6.32
C GLY A 118 11.53 2.28 -5.24
N GLY A 119 12.46 3.18 -4.95
CA GLY A 119 13.54 2.92 -4.01
C GLY A 119 14.71 2.24 -4.69
N ALA A 120 15.38 1.33 -4.00
CA ALA A 120 16.60 0.72 -4.53
C ALA A 120 16.27 -0.48 -5.42
N GLY A 121 16.53 -0.36 -6.73
CA GLY A 121 16.38 -1.46 -7.67
C GLY A 121 16.23 -0.95 -9.10
N ASP A 122 15.77 -1.83 -9.98
CA ASP A 122 15.30 -1.46 -11.31
C ASP A 122 13.76 -1.50 -11.32
N ASP A 123 13.12 -0.37 -11.03
CA ASP A 123 11.69 -0.34 -10.73
C ASP A 123 10.81 -0.09 -11.94
N ALA A 124 9.57 -0.57 -11.89
CA ALA A 124 8.52 -0.27 -12.85
C ALA A 124 7.45 0.61 -12.19
N LEU A 125 7.38 1.88 -12.55
CA LEU A 125 6.47 2.87 -11.97
C LEU A 125 5.38 3.24 -12.97
N THR A 126 4.12 3.03 -12.62
CA THR A 126 2.95 3.39 -13.44
C THR A 126 2.01 4.26 -12.62
N GLY A 127 1.94 5.56 -12.87
CA GLY A 127 1.08 6.48 -12.10
C GLY A 127 -0.39 6.23 -12.38
N GLY A 128 -0.79 6.34 -13.64
CA GLY A 128 -2.13 5.97 -14.06
C GLY A 128 -2.94 7.18 -14.49
N ALA A 129 -4.00 7.52 -13.76
CA ALA A 129 -4.93 8.60 -14.09
C ALA A 129 -4.93 9.67 -13.02
N GLY A 130 -4.31 10.81 -13.30
CA GLY A 130 -4.27 11.97 -12.43
C GLY A 130 -3.01 12.75 -12.74
N ASN A 131 -2.54 13.59 -11.84
CA ASN A 131 -1.21 14.21 -11.96
C ASN A 131 -0.31 13.55 -10.94
N ASP A 132 0.60 12.71 -11.42
CA ASP A 132 1.42 11.84 -10.61
C ASP A 132 2.82 12.43 -10.41
N LEU A 133 3.54 11.92 -9.41
CA LEU A 133 4.90 12.34 -9.10
C LEU A 133 5.80 11.13 -8.88
N TYR A 134 6.83 11.04 -9.70
CA TYR A 134 7.79 9.94 -9.69
C TYR A 134 9.12 10.34 -9.05
N TYR A 135 9.61 9.48 -8.17
CA TYR A 135 10.95 9.53 -7.61
C TYR A 135 11.76 8.43 -8.29
N VAL A 136 12.50 8.85 -9.32
CA VAL A 136 13.42 8.00 -10.08
C VAL A 136 14.81 8.24 -9.55
N ASP A 137 15.38 7.25 -8.85
CA ASP A 137 16.72 7.33 -8.27
C ASP A 137 17.71 6.37 -8.95
N SER A 138 17.20 5.40 -9.72
CA SER A 138 17.97 4.50 -10.55
C SER A 138 17.83 4.87 -12.03
N GLY A 139 18.94 4.77 -12.77
CA GLY A 139 18.94 5.01 -14.22
C GLY A 139 18.23 3.91 -15.03
N LEU A 140 17.80 2.84 -14.38
CA LEU A 140 17.11 1.70 -14.98
C LEU A 140 15.62 1.64 -14.64
N ASP A 141 15.13 2.56 -13.79
CA ASP A 141 13.70 2.69 -13.54
C ASP A 141 12.95 2.98 -14.83
N ARG A 142 11.82 2.30 -14.96
CA ARG A 142 10.90 2.46 -16.08
C ARG A 142 9.62 3.12 -15.58
N VAL A 143 9.48 4.40 -15.92
CA VAL A 143 8.22 5.14 -15.77
C VAL A 143 7.30 4.86 -16.97
N ILE A 144 6.04 4.55 -16.69
CA ILE A 144 5.00 4.22 -17.66
C ILE A 144 3.80 5.15 -17.44
N GLU A 145 3.57 6.05 -18.40
CA GLU A 145 2.35 6.86 -18.44
C GLU A 145 1.31 6.27 -19.38
N ALA A 146 0.07 6.18 -18.91
CA ALA A 146 -1.06 5.87 -19.75
C ALA A 146 -1.57 7.14 -20.47
N GLY A 147 -2.15 6.97 -21.66
CA GLY A 147 -2.85 8.07 -22.32
C GLY A 147 -4.03 8.54 -21.47
N GLY A 148 -3.95 9.76 -20.94
CA GLY A 148 -4.95 10.31 -20.01
C GLY A 148 -4.46 10.49 -18.57
N GLY A 149 -3.20 10.16 -18.27
CA GLY A 149 -2.55 10.36 -16.96
C GLY A 149 -2.18 11.81 -16.64
N GLY A 150 -3.02 12.79 -16.99
CA GLY A 150 -2.80 14.18 -16.56
C GLY A 150 -1.44 14.80 -16.93
N THR A 151 -0.77 15.40 -15.95
CA THR A 151 0.49 16.17 -16.10
C THR A 151 1.44 15.82 -14.97
N ASP A 152 2.50 15.10 -15.33
CA ASP A 152 3.44 14.43 -14.42
C ASP A 152 4.88 14.93 -14.56
#